data_AF-A0A4Q9DI84-F1
#
_entry.id   AF-A0A4Q9DI84-F1
#
_cell.length_a   1.000
_cell.length_b   1.000
_cell.length_c   1.000
_cell.angle_alpha   90.00
_cell.angle_beta   90.00
_cell.angle_gamma   90.00
#
_symmetry.space_group_name_H-M   'P 1'
#
loop_
_entity.id
_entity.type
_entity.pdbx_description
1 polymer ?
#
loop_
_entity_poly.entity_id
_entity_poly.type
_entity_poly.pdbx_seq_one_letter_code
_entity_poly.pdbx_strand_id
1 'polypeptide(L)'
;MKKSNLLRTAGVTTAMSLMLTGVFAVPAFAATDDMDAVSIAKEMVGKDYNSGSATPSKGFDASGLISYVYKMTNYSLPSSLDAQFAMNKPLIKSLNDVKEGDVLFFGSGSKLNTAGIYIGDNKIILASKSDDEVITQTLTSSFKNDFKGARRVLSAMDQKRVKLVLDARKYLGTPYDFGAKYGQTKTFDCSSFMKTIFAQNGITLPRVSRDQALEGKYVSKSNLETGDLVFFTTKDSKGKIGHVGMYVGNGMMIHTYGEGGVKYSSINSDWWKDHYVTARHILN
;
A
#
# COMPACT_ATOMS: atom_id res chain seq x y z
N MET A 1 -44.70 50.65 -15.31
CA MET A 1 -45.47 49.39 -15.28
C MET A 1 -45.28 48.64 -16.59
N LYS A 2 -44.57 47.51 -16.59
CA LYS A 2 -44.76 46.40 -17.54
C LYS A 2 -43.96 45.18 -17.04
N LYS A 3 -44.69 44.16 -16.61
CA LYS A 3 -44.21 42.79 -16.38
C LYS A 3 -44.04 42.12 -17.75
N SER A 4 -42.99 41.33 -17.94
CA SER A 4 -43.03 40.21 -18.89
C SER A 4 -42.20 39.06 -18.34
N ASN A 5 -42.90 37.95 -18.14
CA ASN A 5 -42.46 36.67 -17.63
C ASN A 5 -42.12 35.74 -18.80
N LEU A 6 -41.28 34.74 -18.50
CA LEU A 6 -41.23 33.39 -19.12
C LEU A 6 -40.74 33.27 -20.57
N LEU A 7 -39.66 32.51 -20.73
CA LEU A 7 -39.64 31.31 -21.58
C LEU A 7 -38.55 30.34 -21.09
N ARG A 8 -39.01 29.20 -20.58
CA ARG A 8 -38.21 28.00 -20.31
C ARG A 8 -38.06 27.26 -21.64
N THR A 9 -36.83 27.05 -22.09
CA THR A 9 -36.53 26.13 -23.20
C THR A 9 -35.96 24.84 -22.61
N ALA A 10 -36.77 23.80 -22.62
CA ALA A 10 -36.33 22.42 -22.41
C ALA A 10 -35.75 21.89 -23.73
N GLY A 11 -34.46 21.57 -23.74
CA GLY A 11 -33.80 20.82 -24.82
C GLY A 11 -33.61 19.38 -24.37
N VAL A 12 -34.32 18.47 -25.02
CA VAL A 12 -34.33 17.03 -24.76
C VAL A 12 -33.34 16.33 -25.72
N THR A 13 -32.39 15.61 -25.10
CA THR A 13 -31.66 14.40 -25.54
C THR A 13 -30.92 14.34 -26.89
N THR A 14 -29.63 14.02 -26.81
CA THR A 14 -29.09 12.79 -27.42
C THR A 14 -27.95 12.27 -26.55
N ALA A 15 -28.25 11.31 -25.66
CA ALA A 15 -27.22 10.59 -24.91
C ALA A 15 -26.70 9.46 -25.80
N MET A 16 -25.51 9.66 -26.36
CA MET A 16 -24.80 8.65 -27.14
C MET A 16 -24.30 7.57 -26.18
N SER A 17 -24.93 6.39 -26.23
CA SER A 17 -24.44 5.19 -25.54
C SER A 17 -23.07 4.82 -26.08
N LEU A 18 -22.04 4.96 -25.25
CA LEU A 18 -20.77 4.28 -25.46
C LEU A 18 -20.74 3.07 -24.51
N MET A 19 -21.17 1.92 -25.04
CA MET A 19 -20.84 0.64 -24.41
C MET A 19 -19.35 0.39 -24.64
N LEU A 20 -18.51 0.71 -23.66
CA LEU A 20 -17.13 0.28 -23.64
C LEU A 20 -17.06 -1.09 -22.97
N THR A 21 -16.87 -2.08 -23.81
CA THR A 21 -16.64 -3.48 -23.49
C THR A 21 -15.39 -3.67 -22.62
N GLY A 22 -15.52 -4.59 -21.67
CA GLY A 22 -14.51 -5.18 -20.80
C GLY A 22 -13.04 -4.84 -21.06
N VAL A 23 -12.57 -3.79 -20.40
CA VAL A 23 -11.20 -3.71 -19.90
C VAL A 23 -11.33 -3.94 -18.40
N PHE A 24 -10.56 -4.87 -17.84
CA PHE A 24 -10.39 -4.96 -16.40
C PHE A 24 -9.78 -3.63 -15.93
N ALA A 25 -10.64 -2.66 -15.61
CA ALA A 25 -10.26 -1.50 -14.85
C ALA A 25 -9.83 -2.07 -13.50
N VAL A 26 -8.52 -2.22 -13.31
CA VAL A 26 -7.95 -2.14 -11.97
C VAL A 26 -8.51 -0.82 -11.45
N PRO A 27 -9.38 -0.81 -10.43
CA PRO A 27 -9.88 0.45 -9.92
C PRO A 27 -8.62 1.23 -9.56
N ALA A 28 -8.53 2.46 -10.08
CA ALA A 28 -7.64 3.45 -9.56
C ALA A 28 -8.00 3.57 -8.08
N PHE A 29 -7.30 2.79 -7.25
CA PHE A 29 -7.32 2.92 -5.82
C PHE A 29 -6.76 4.32 -5.59
N ALA A 30 -7.68 5.28 -5.50
CA ALA A 30 -7.43 6.56 -4.88
C ALA A 30 -6.62 6.27 -3.61
N ALA A 31 -5.56 7.04 -3.42
CA ALA A 31 -4.80 7.07 -2.19
C ALA A 31 -5.78 7.33 -1.05
N THR A 32 -6.23 6.26 -0.39
CA THR A 32 -6.77 6.33 0.97
C THR A 32 -5.68 5.83 1.90
N ASP A 33 -5.76 6.30 3.12
CA ASP A 33 -4.75 6.75 4.05
C ASP A 33 -3.79 5.66 4.54
N ASP A 34 -2.60 6.11 4.97
CA ASP A 34 -1.54 5.38 5.68
C ASP A 34 -1.55 3.85 5.45
N MET A 35 -0.91 3.34 4.40
CA MET A 35 -0.93 1.89 4.12
C MET A 35 0.06 1.02 4.95
N ASP A 36 0.20 1.28 6.25
CA ASP A 36 0.77 0.29 7.16
C ASP A 36 -0.35 -0.71 7.54
N ALA A 37 -0.01 -1.92 7.97
CA ALA A 37 -1.02 -2.94 8.24
C ALA A 37 -2.07 -2.49 9.28
N VAL A 38 -1.69 -1.66 10.26
CA VAL A 38 -2.61 -1.13 11.28
C VAL A 38 -3.55 -0.09 10.68
N SER A 39 -3.01 0.83 9.91
CA SER A 39 -3.75 1.94 9.33
C SER A 39 -4.68 1.46 8.21
N ILE A 40 -4.26 0.51 7.36
CA ILE A 40 -5.18 -0.17 6.42
C ILE A 40 -6.27 -0.91 7.19
N ALA A 41 -5.93 -1.61 8.28
CA ALA A 41 -6.94 -2.29 9.08
C ALA A 41 -7.95 -1.31 9.67
N LYS A 42 -7.51 -0.12 10.14
CA LYS A 42 -8.38 0.95 10.62
C LYS A 42 -9.36 1.44 9.56
N GLU A 43 -8.93 1.57 8.30
CA GLU A 43 -9.84 1.92 7.20
C GLU A 43 -10.92 0.87 6.93
N MET A 44 -10.66 -0.39 7.28
CA MET A 44 -11.61 -1.47 7.07
C MET A 44 -12.69 -1.54 8.16
N VAL A 45 -12.58 -0.78 9.25
CA VAL A 45 -13.61 -0.74 10.29
C VAL A 45 -14.95 -0.30 9.70
N GLY A 46 -16.03 -1.00 10.05
CA GLY A 46 -17.39 -0.81 9.54
C GLY A 46 -17.66 -1.46 8.19
N LYS A 47 -16.74 -2.26 7.62
CA LYS A 47 -17.02 -3.10 6.45
C LYS A 47 -17.72 -4.39 6.88
N ASP A 48 -18.70 -4.83 6.10
CA ASP A 48 -19.52 -6.00 6.41
C ASP A 48 -18.70 -7.26 6.70
N TYR A 49 -19.21 -8.11 7.60
CA TYR A 49 -18.75 -9.48 7.73
C TYR A 49 -19.35 -10.33 6.61
N ASN A 50 -18.54 -11.18 5.99
CA ASN A 50 -19.03 -12.17 5.04
C ASN A 50 -18.11 -13.38 4.97
N SER A 51 -18.65 -14.56 5.31
CA SER A 51 -17.93 -15.82 5.33
C SER A 51 -17.35 -16.16 3.96
N GLY A 52 -16.04 -16.41 3.88
CA GLY A 52 -15.34 -16.75 2.63
C GLY A 52 -15.01 -15.54 1.75
N SER A 53 -15.32 -14.32 2.19
CA SER A 53 -15.00 -13.09 1.45
C SER A 53 -13.72 -12.42 1.96
N ALA A 54 -13.03 -11.72 1.06
CA ALA A 54 -11.74 -11.08 1.32
C ALA A 54 -11.61 -9.70 0.64
N THR A 55 -12.73 -8.99 0.44
CA THR A 55 -12.74 -7.71 -0.29
C THR A 55 -13.67 -6.69 0.34
N PRO A 56 -13.32 -5.39 0.38
CA PRO A 56 -14.15 -4.37 1.02
C PRO A 56 -15.57 -4.26 0.48
N SER A 57 -15.81 -4.60 -0.79
CA SER A 57 -17.12 -4.51 -1.44
C SER A 57 -18.04 -5.70 -1.19
N LYS A 58 -17.50 -6.82 -0.73
CA LYS A 58 -18.27 -8.05 -0.43
C LYS A 58 -18.27 -8.38 1.06
N GLY A 59 -17.58 -7.59 1.87
CA GLY A 59 -17.28 -7.89 3.26
C GLY A 59 -16.09 -8.83 3.46
N PHE A 60 -15.83 -9.18 4.71
CA PHE A 60 -14.67 -9.98 5.12
C PHE A 60 -15.04 -11.09 6.09
N ASP A 61 -14.34 -12.22 5.99
CA ASP A 61 -14.10 -13.07 7.16
C ASP A 61 -12.75 -12.75 7.81
N ALA A 62 -12.43 -13.39 8.94
CA ALA A 62 -11.22 -13.09 9.69
C ALA A 62 -9.94 -13.28 8.84
N SER A 63 -9.80 -14.41 8.15
CA SER A 63 -8.65 -14.69 7.28
C SER A 63 -8.61 -13.78 6.06
N GLY A 64 -9.77 -13.43 5.50
CA GLY A 64 -9.93 -12.57 4.34
C GLY A 64 -9.50 -11.14 4.62
N LEU A 65 -9.91 -10.58 5.77
CA LEU A 65 -9.46 -9.26 6.23
C LEU A 65 -7.94 -9.21 6.35
N ILE A 66 -7.35 -10.18 7.05
CA ILE A 66 -5.90 -10.26 7.27
C ILE A 66 -5.17 -10.37 5.92
N SER A 67 -5.63 -11.26 5.04
CA SER A 67 -5.04 -11.46 3.71
C SER A 67 -5.11 -10.19 2.87
N TYR A 68 -6.23 -9.47 2.91
CA TYR A 68 -6.42 -8.22 2.19
C TYR A 68 -5.46 -7.14 2.69
N VAL A 69 -5.46 -6.88 4.01
CA VAL A 69 -4.62 -5.85 4.63
C VAL A 69 -3.16 -6.05 4.25
N TYR A 70 -2.65 -7.26 4.41
CA TYR A 70 -1.26 -7.53 4.10
C TYR A 70 -0.96 -7.56 2.61
N LYS A 71 -1.89 -8.01 1.76
CA LYS A 71 -1.73 -7.92 0.31
C LYS A 71 -1.57 -6.47 -0.13
N MET A 72 -2.28 -5.54 0.50
CA MET A 72 -2.16 -4.11 0.26
C MET A 72 -0.79 -3.55 0.73
N THR A 73 -0.13 -4.18 1.70
CA THR A 73 1.29 -3.91 2.05
C THR A 73 2.29 -4.64 1.13
N ASN A 74 1.82 -5.30 0.07
CA ASN A 74 2.60 -6.16 -0.83
C ASN A 74 3.09 -7.48 -0.20
N TYR A 75 2.41 -7.97 0.84
CA TYR A 75 2.68 -9.27 1.46
C TYR A 75 1.51 -10.23 1.25
N SER A 76 1.74 -11.33 0.55
CA SER A 76 0.71 -12.35 0.35
C SER A 76 0.68 -13.30 1.55
N LEU A 77 -0.48 -13.42 2.17
CA LEU A 77 -0.74 -14.38 3.24
C LEU A 77 -1.63 -15.51 2.72
N PRO A 78 -1.54 -16.71 3.33
CA PRO A 78 -2.49 -17.79 3.06
C PRO A 78 -3.93 -17.35 3.31
N SER A 79 -4.88 -17.95 2.59
CA SER A 79 -6.30 -17.56 2.65
C SER A 79 -7.08 -18.19 3.81
N SER A 80 -6.50 -19.08 4.61
CA SER A 80 -7.15 -19.71 5.77
C SER A 80 -6.45 -19.37 7.09
N LEU A 81 -7.21 -19.32 8.18
CA LEU A 81 -6.67 -19.04 9.52
C LEU A 81 -5.60 -20.05 9.94
N ASP A 82 -5.81 -21.35 9.71
CA ASP A 82 -4.84 -22.38 10.07
C ASP A 82 -3.53 -22.23 9.32
N ALA A 83 -3.59 -21.92 8.01
CA ALA A 83 -2.39 -21.70 7.21
C ALA A 83 -1.69 -20.39 7.58
N GLN A 84 -2.44 -19.33 7.88
CA GLN A 84 -1.88 -18.08 8.42
C GLN A 84 -1.22 -18.31 9.79
N PHE A 85 -1.81 -19.12 10.65
CA PHE A 85 -1.20 -19.47 11.93
C PHE A 85 0.00 -20.39 11.78
N ALA A 86 0.04 -21.27 10.77
CA ALA A 86 1.17 -22.18 10.52
C ALA A 86 2.29 -21.55 9.70
N MET A 87 2.15 -20.30 9.24
CA MET A 87 3.13 -19.68 8.35
C MET A 87 4.52 -19.55 8.99
N ASN A 88 5.55 -19.62 8.15
CA ASN A 88 6.95 -19.47 8.55
C ASN A 88 7.29 -18.00 8.88
N LYS A 89 6.68 -17.50 9.95
CA LYS A 89 6.87 -16.17 10.54
C LYS A 89 7.08 -16.30 12.05
N PRO A 90 7.80 -15.37 12.69
CA PRO A 90 8.04 -15.43 14.13
C PRO A 90 6.74 -15.68 14.92
N LEU A 91 6.75 -16.74 15.74
CA LEU A 91 5.66 -17.06 16.67
C LEU A 91 5.83 -16.24 17.94
N ILE A 92 4.83 -15.44 18.27
CA ILE A 92 4.76 -14.70 19.53
C ILE A 92 3.78 -15.44 20.45
N LYS A 93 4.29 -15.99 21.55
CA LYS A 93 3.51 -16.84 22.46
C LYS A 93 2.84 -16.07 23.61
N SER A 94 3.25 -14.82 23.82
CA SER A 94 2.78 -13.98 24.92
C SER A 94 2.20 -12.67 24.37
N LEU A 95 1.05 -12.25 24.93
CA LEU A 95 0.45 -10.95 24.62
C LEU A 95 1.30 -9.76 25.06
N ASN A 96 2.28 -9.96 25.95
CA ASN A 96 3.19 -8.88 26.34
C ASN A 96 4.26 -8.59 25.27
N ASP A 97 4.48 -9.53 24.35
CA ASP A 97 5.52 -9.44 23.32
C ASP A 97 4.97 -9.05 21.94
N VAL A 98 3.65 -8.86 21.83
CA VAL A 98 2.99 -8.46 20.59
C VAL A 98 3.29 -6.99 20.29
N LYS A 99 3.36 -6.69 19.00
CA LYS A 99 3.59 -5.35 18.47
C LYS A 99 2.51 -5.00 17.47
N GLU A 100 2.30 -3.71 17.27
CA GLU A 100 1.40 -3.21 16.23
C GLU A 100 1.68 -3.88 14.89
N GLY A 101 0.60 -4.30 14.24
CA GLY A 101 0.60 -5.11 13.02
C GLY A 101 0.55 -6.62 13.28
N ASP A 102 1.04 -7.14 14.41
CA ASP A 102 1.02 -8.60 14.64
C ASP A 102 -0.39 -9.18 14.47
N VAL A 103 -0.49 -10.34 13.84
CA VAL A 103 -1.76 -11.05 13.66
C VAL A 103 -1.97 -11.96 14.87
N LEU A 104 -2.99 -11.68 15.68
CA LEU A 104 -3.32 -12.44 16.88
C LEU A 104 -4.40 -13.46 16.55
N PHE A 105 -4.19 -14.70 16.97
CA PHE A 105 -5.08 -15.82 16.71
C PHE A 105 -5.74 -16.29 18.01
N PHE A 106 -7.05 -16.54 17.94
CA PHE A 106 -7.87 -16.90 19.09
C PHE A 106 -8.69 -18.15 18.79
N GLY A 107 -8.93 -18.98 19.80
CA GLY A 107 -9.68 -20.21 19.62
C GLY A 107 -9.85 -21.04 20.90
N SER A 108 -10.51 -22.19 20.76
CA SER A 108 -10.76 -23.14 21.86
C SER A 108 -10.22 -24.52 21.51
N GLY A 109 -9.62 -25.19 22.49
CA GLY A 109 -8.89 -26.45 22.25
C GLY A 109 -7.81 -26.26 21.17
N SER A 110 -7.84 -27.12 20.15
CA SER A 110 -6.96 -27.08 18.97
C SER A 110 -7.49 -26.22 17.82
N LYS A 111 -8.74 -25.72 17.89
CA LYS A 111 -9.39 -25.03 16.78
C LYS A 111 -9.21 -23.51 16.91
N LEU A 112 -8.83 -22.87 15.80
CA LEU A 112 -8.89 -21.41 15.65
C LEU A 112 -10.32 -20.97 15.31
N ASN A 113 -10.80 -19.96 16.02
CA ASN A 113 -12.15 -19.41 15.85
C ASN A 113 -12.12 -18.08 15.09
N THR A 114 -11.14 -17.22 15.39
CA THR A 114 -10.99 -15.90 14.78
C THR A 114 -9.54 -15.43 14.88
N ALA A 115 -9.24 -14.35 14.17
CA ALA A 115 -7.98 -13.65 14.27
C ALA A 115 -8.18 -12.17 13.97
N GLY A 116 -7.24 -11.34 14.42
CA GLY A 116 -7.27 -9.90 14.20
C GLY A 116 -5.87 -9.30 14.18
N ILE A 117 -5.77 -8.08 13.67
CA ILE A 117 -4.52 -7.32 13.60
C ILE A 117 -4.41 -6.47 14.85
N TYR A 118 -3.32 -6.59 15.59
CA TYR A 118 -3.07 -5.78 16.78
C TYR A 118 -2.73 -4.34 16.42
N ILE A 119 -3.43 -3.40 17.05
CA ILE A 119 -3.32 -1.97 16.74
C ILE A 119 -2.80 -1.14 17.92
N GLY A 120 -2.19 -1.79 18.91
CA GLY A 120 -1.73 -1.14 20.13
C GLY A 120 -2.84 -1.06 21.19
N ASP A 121 -2.49 -0.53 22.36
CA ASP A 121 -3.43 -0.21 23.45
C ASP A 121 -4.41 -1.33 23.82
N ASN A 122 -3.92 -2.57 23.80
CA ASN A 122 -4.71 -3.77 24.10
C ASN A 122 -5.95 -3.93 23.17
N LYS A 123 -5.84 -3.49 21.91
CA LYS A 123 -6.89 -3.56 20.89
C LYS A 123 -6.44 -4.29 19.64
N ILE A 124 -7.39 -4.92 18.99
CA ILE A 124 -7.25 -5.56 17.68
C ILE A 124 -8.34 -5.05 16.74
N ILE A 125 -8.11 -5.18 15.43
CA ILE A 125 -9.16 -5.07 14.42
C ILE A 125 -9.43 -6.46 13.85
N LEU A 126 -10.69 -6.88 13.82
CA LEU A 126 -11.12 -8.18 13.30
C LEU A 126 -12.45 -8.08 12.57
N ALA A 127 -12.73 -9.03 11.67
CA ALA A 127 -14.04 -9.24 11.09
C ALA A 127 -14.91 -10.05 12.06
N SER A 128 -15.89 -9.40 12.70
CA SER A 128 -16.73 -10.01 13.73
C SER A 128 -18.02 -10.56 13.12
N LYS A 129 -18.23 -11.86 13.29
CA LYS A 129 -19.46 -12.52 12.86
C LYS A 129 -20.68 -12.08 13.69
N SER A 130 -20.51 -11.76 14.96
CA SER A 130 -21.61 -11.38 15.85
C SER A 130 -22.10 -9.96 15.60
N ASP A 131 -21.18 -9.07 15.23
CA ASP A 131 -21.46 -7.66 14.97
C ASP A 131 -21.74 -7.41 13.48
N ASP A 132 -21.64 -8.46 12.65
CA ASP A 132 -21.81 -8.44 11.20
C ASP A 132 -20.91 -7.44 10.46
N GLU A 133 -19.78 -7.07 11.06
CA GLU A 133 -18.86 -6.08 10.52
C GLU A 133 -17.43 -6.23 11.03
N VAL A 134 -16.51 -5.49 10.42
CA VAL A 134 -15.14 -5.30 10.92
C VAL A 134 -15.16 -4.27 12.05
N ILE A 135 -14.68 -4.67 13.22
CA ILE A 135 -14.73 -3.85 14.43
C ILE A 135 -13.33 -3.64 15.03
N THR A 136 -13.23 -2.62 15.88
CA THR A 136 -12.14 -2.52 16.85
C THR A 136 -12.55 -3.21 18.15
N GLN A 137 -11.81 -4.23 18.56
CA GLN A 137 -12.08 -5.04 19.73
C GLN A 137 -10.98 -4.87 20.79
N THR A 138 -11.37 -4.57 22.03
CA THR A 138 -10.45 -4.60 23.18
C THR A 138 -10.20 -6.05 23.60
N LEU A 139 -8.95 -6.42 23.88
CA LEU A 139 -8.57 -7.73 24.39
C LEU A 139 -9.00 -7.89 25.86
N THR A 140 -10.26 -8.28 26.06
CA THR A 140 -10.83 -8.61 27.38
C THR A 140 -10.25 -9.92 27.91
N SER A 141 -10.53 -10.28 29.16
CA SER A 141 -10.09 -11.55 29.76
C SER A 141 -10.53 -12.77 28.94
N SER A 142 -11.71 -12.71 28.31
CA SER A 142 -12.19 -13.78 27.42
C SER A 142 -11.25 -13.98 26.22
N PHE A 143 -10.93 -12.89 25.49
CA PHE A 143 -9.98 -12.94 24.38
C PHE A 143 -8.59 -13.40 24.83
N LYS A 144 -8.15 -12.94 26.01
CA LYS A 144 -6.85 -13.33 26.57
C LYS A 144 -6.79 -14.83 26.87
N ASN A 145 -7.86 -15.42 27.39
CA ASN A 145 -7.95 -16.86 27.66
C ASN A 145 -7.96 -17.69 26.37
N ASP A 146 -8.56 -17.16 25.30
CA ASP A 146 -8.65 -17.83 24.00
C ASP A 146 -7.41 -17.64 23.12
N PHE A 147 -6.42 -16.85 23.57
CA PHE A 147 -5.22 -16.55 22.79
C PHE A 147 -4.38 -17.80 22.52
N LYS A 148 -4.12 -18.08 21.24
CA LYS A 148 -3.29 -19.22 20.79
C LYS A 148 -1.87 -18.84 20.41
N GLY A 149 -1.65 -17.55 20.16
CA GLY A 149 -0.39 -17.02 19.69
C GLY A 149 -0.60 -15.95 18.63
N ALA A 150 0.46 -15.26 18.29
CA ALA A 150 0.48 -14.25 17.26
C ALA A 150 1.60 -14.49 16.26
N ARG A 151 1.43 -13.95 15.05
CA ARG A 151 2.44 -13.98 14.00
C ARG A 151 2.89 -12.58 13.65
N ARG A 152 4.20 -12.37 13.70
CA ARG A 152 4.83 -11.14 13.22
C ARG A 152 5.08 -11.23 11.73
N VAL A 153 4.19 -10.63 10.95
CA VAL A 153 4.20 -10.76 9.49
C VAL A 153 5.33 -9.94 8.87
N LEU A 154 5.44 -8.67 9.28
CA LEU A 154 6.46 -7.73 8.82
C LEU A 154 7.58 -7.64 9.83
N SER A 155 8.82 -7.69 9.36
CA SER A 155 9.96 -7.28 10.19
C SER A 155 9.90 -5.79 10.48
N ALA A 156 10.65 -5.31 11.48
CA ALA A 156 10.75 -3.88 11.75
C ALA A 156 11.30 -3.11 10.53
N MET A 157 12.15 -3.74 9.73
CA MET A 157 12.67 -3.16 8.49
C MET A 157 11.59 -3.10 7.41
N ASP A 158 10.80 -4.16 7.26
CA ASP A 158 9.69 -4.18 6.29
C ASP A 158 8.62 -3.16 6.64
N GLN A 159 8.35 -2.92 7.93
CA GLN A 159 7.47 -1.84 8.36
C GLN A 159 7.98 -0.46 7.91
N LYS A 160 9.29 -0.19 8.05
CA LYS A 160 9.90 1.07 7.56
C LYS A 160 9.82 1.18 6.04
N ARG A 161 10.06 0.09 5.31
CA ARG A 161 9.98 0.04 3.84
C ARG A 161 8.56 0.28 3.35
N VAL A 162 7.58 -0.39 3.97
CA VAL A 162 6.15 -0.17 3.72
C VAL A 162 5.82 1.30 3.98
N LYS A 163 6.27 1.88 5.10
CA LYS A 163 6.06 3.30 5.43
C LYS A 163 6.50 4.27 4.31
N LEU A 164 7.65 4.04 3.69
CA LEU A 164 8.11 4.85 2.54
C LEU A 164 7.09 4.84 1.40
N VAL A 165 6.54 3.67 1.06
CA VAL A 165 5.55 3.53 -0.02
C VAL A 165 4.26 4.31 0.30
N LEU A 166 3.85 4.36 1.56
CA LEU A 166 2.61 5.05 1.97
C LEU A 166 2.79 6.55 1.83
N ASP A 167 3.93 7.04 2.31
CA ASP A 167 4.24 8.46 2.19
C ASP A 167 4.38 8.86 0.72
N ALA A 168 4.94 7.99 -0.12
CA ALA A 168 4.96 8.20 -1.56
C ALA A 168 3.56 8.29 -2.19
N ARG A 169 2.61 7.47 -1.73
CA ARG A 169 1.24 7.45 -2.26
C ARG A 169 0.43 8.71 -1.98
N LYS A 170 0.72 9.42 -0.89
CA LYS A 170 0.07 10.70 -0.55
C LYS A 170 0.22 11.73 -1.68
N TYR A 171 1.19 11.52 -2.57
CA TYR A 171 1.48 12.39 -3.70
C TYR A 171 1.00 11.84 -5.05
N LEU A 172 0.22 10.75 -5.10
CA LEU A 172 -0.33 10.25 -6.36
C LEU A 172 -1.06 11.38 -7.12
N GLY A 173 -0.74 11.53 -8.40
CA GLY A 173 -1.25 12.59 -9.27
C GLY A 173 -0.53 13.94 -9.13
N THR A 174 0.37 14.15 -8.17
CA THR A 174 1.16 15.40 -8.08
C THR A 174 1.94 15.61 -9.40
N PRO A 175 1.79 16.75 -10.08
CA PRO A 175 2.36 16.96 -11.41
C PRO A 175 3.87 16.82 -11.48
N TYR A 176 4.35 16.32 -12.62
CA TYR A 176 5.76 16.28 -12.94
C TYR A 176 6.27 17.65 -13.41
N ASP A 177 7.43 18.06 -12.91
CA ASP A 177 8.12 19.28 -13.32
C ASP A 177 9.63 19.01 -13.34
N PHE A 178 10.24 19.06 -14.53
CA PHE A 178 11.65 18.70 -14.69
C PHE A 178 12.55 19.69 -13.93
N GLY A 179 13.35 19.18 -12.99
CA GLY A 179 14.22 20.00 -12.16
C GLY A 179 13.50 20.66 -10.97
N ALA A 180 12.27 20.25 -10.65
CA ALA A 180 11.49 20.80 -9.54
C ALA A 180 12.34 20.99 -8.26
N LYS A 181 12.28 22.17 -7.66
CA LYS A 181 13.06 22.46 -6.45
C LYS A 181 12.66 21.52 -5.31
N TYR A 182 13.66 21.07 -4.53
CA TYR A 182 13.42 20.33 -3.30
C TYR A 182 12.82 21.25 -2.23
N GLY A 183 12.01 20.69 -1.32
CA GLY A 183 11.37 21.42 -0.22
C GLY A 183 9.97 21.94 -0.52
N GLN A 184 9.35 21.50 -1.62
CA GLN A 184 7.95 21.78 -1.96
C GLN A 184 7.28 20.52 -2.52
N THR A 185 5.95 20.48 -2.48
CA THR A 185 5.12 19.32 -2.86
C THR A 185 4.03 19.64 -3.88
N LYS A 186 4.10 20.82 -4.53
CA LYS A 186 3.16 21.21 -5.59
C LYS A 186 3.47 20.52 -6.91
N THR A 187 4.75 20.30 -7.18
CA THR A 187 5.26 19.54 -8.34
C THR A 187 6.47 18.72 -7.92
N PHE A 188 6.86 17.72 -8.73
CA PHE A 188 8.07 16.95 -8.48
C PHE A 188 8.81 16.59 -9.76
N ASP A 189 10.13 16.41 -9.67
CA ASP A 189 10.85 15.52 -10.57
C ASP A 189 11.10 14.18 -9.88
N CYS A 190 11.59 13.19 -10.64
CA CYS A 190 11.78 11.85 -10.12
C CYS A 190 12.65 11.80 -8.86
N SER A 191 13.75 12.56 -8.84
CA SER A 191 14.72 12.56 -7.75
C SER A 191 14.31 13.45 -6.57
N SER A 192 13.62 14.57 -6.80
CA SER A 192 13.08 15.41 -5.73
C SER A 192 11.90 14.73 -5.04
N PHE A 193 11.11 13.94 -5.77
CA PHE A 193 10.09 13.07 -5.19
C PHE A 193 10.72 12.05 -4.23
N MET A 194 11.68 11.24 -4.71
CA MET A 194 12.37 10.27 -3.85
C MET A 194 13.01 10.94 -2.63
N LYS A 195 13.73 12.05 -2.82
CA LYS A 195 14.35 12.78 -1.73
C LYS A 195 13.34 13.26 -0.69
N THR A 196 12.15 13.71 -1.10
CA THR A 196 11.08 14.16 -0.20
C THR A 196 10.55 13.02 0.66
N ILE A 197 10.23 11.87 0.05
CA ILE A 197 9.70 10.69 0.78
C ILE A 197 10.71 10.16 1.79
N PHE A 198 11.96 10.03 1.39
CA PHE A 198 13.01 9.54 2.28
C PHE A 198 13.29 10.53 3.41
N ALA A 199 13.27 11.84 3.16
CA ALA A 199 13.48 12.86 4.19
C ALA A 199 12.37 12.87 5.25
N GLN A 200 11.11 12.63 4.86
CA GLN A 200 9.98 12.47 5.81
C GLN A 200 10.16 11.27 6.75
N ASN A 201 10.99 10.32 6.35
CA ASN A 201 11.33 9.12 7.11
C ASN A 201 12.75 9.20 7.71
N GLY A 202 13.32 10.42 7.80
CA GLY A 202 14.60 10.68 8.45
C GLY A 202 15.84 10.30 7.62
N ILE A 203 15.68 10.03 6.33
CA ILE A 203 16.77 9.58 5.44
C ILE A 203 17.11 10.67 4.45
N THR A 204 18.37 11.07 4.42
CA THR A 204 18.83 12.09 3.47
C THR A 204 19.32 11.45 2.20
N LEU A 205 18.66 11.75 1.08
CA LEU A 205 19.14 11.38 -0.26
C LEU A 205 19.77 12.59 -0.98
N PRO A 206 20.75 12.39 -1.87
CA PRO A 206 21.23 13.42 -2.80
C PRO A 206 20.10 13.99 -3.68
N ARG A 207 20.31 15.18 -4.26
CA ARG A 207 19.29 15.85 -5.08
C ARG A 207 19.05 15.17 -6.43
N VAL A 208 20.06 14.56 -7.03
CA VAL A 208 20.00 14.03 -8.41
C VAL A 208 20.00 12.51 -8.42
N SER A 209 19.28 11.91 -9.37
CA SER A 209 19.10 10.45 -9.47
C SER A 209 20.41 9.67 -9.65
N ARG A 210 21.41 10.25 -10.33
CA ARG A 210 22.74 9.64 -10.48
C ARG A 210 23.45 9.44 -9.14
N ASP A 211 23.38 10.44 -8.28
CA ASP A 211 24.03 10.41 -6.97
C ASP A 211 23.23 9.51 -6.02
N GLN A 212 21.89 9.54 -6.10
CA GLN A 212 21.03 8.58 -5.39
C GLN A 212 21.36 7.13 -5.76
N ALA A 213 21.80 6.87 -6.99
CA ALA A 213 22.22 5.55 -7.44
C ALA A 213 23.59 5.12 -6.89
N LEU A 214 24.28 5.95 -6.11
CA LEU A 214 25.50 5.60 -5.38
C LEU A 214 25.23 5.35 -3.89
N GLU A 215 24.02 5.66 -3.42
CA GLU A 215 23.61 5.44 -2.03
C GLU A 215 23.23 3.98 -1.78
N GLY A 216 23.32 3.57 -0.51
CA GLY A 216 22.88 2.25 -0.06
C GLY A 216 23.68 1.10 -0.66
N LYS A 217 23.08 -0.10 -0.68
CA LYS A 217 23.71 -1.32 -1.21
C LYS A 217 23.15 -1.67 -2.59
N TYR A 218 23.98 -2.22 -3.47
CA TYR A 218 23.51 -2.81 -4.73
C TYR A 218 22.48 -3.91 -4.49
N VAL A 219 21.45 -3.96 -5.34
CA VAL A 219 20.47 -5.04 -5.39
C VAL A 219 20.32 -5.51 -6.83
N SER A 220 20.37 -6.83 -7.04
CA SER A 220 20.06 -7.41 -8.35
C SER A 220 18.56 -7.32 -8.63
N LYS A 221 18.17 -7.22 -9.91
CA LYS A 221 16.76 -7.09 -10.29
C LYS A 221 15.87 -8.23 -9.77
N SER A 222 16.41 -9.43 -9.60
CA SER A 222 15.69 -10.60 -9.06
C SER A 222 15.43 -10.53 -7.56
N ASN A 223 16.20 -9.71 -6.83
CA ASN A 223 16.18 -9.62 -5.38
C ASN A 223 15.57 -8.31 -4.89
N LEU A 224 14.81 -7.62 -5.75
CA LEU A 224 14.16 -6.37 -5.39
C LEU A 224 13.17 -6.57 -4.26
N GLU A 225 13.27 -5.70 -3.26
CA GLU A 225 12.38 -5.62 -2.12
C GLU A 225 11.64 -4.29 -2.12
N THR A 226 10.42 -4.28 -1.57
CA THR A 226 9.64 -3.05 -1.42
C THR A 226 10.48 -1.96 -0.76
N GLY A 227 10.46 -0.74 -1.31
CA GLY A 227 11.25 0.39 -0.83
C GLY A 227 12.62 0.55 -1.51
N ASP A 228 13.06 -0.42 -2.31
CA ASP A 228 14.28 -0.27 -3.12
C ASP A 228 14.13 0.87 -4.13
N LEU A 229 15.21 1.63 -4.34
CA LEU A 229 15.26 2.55 -5.47
C LEU A 229 15.68 1.81 -6.74
N VAL A 230 14.94 2.01 -7.82
CA VAL A 230 15.20 1.46 -9.15
C VAL A 230 15.54 2.59 -10.11
N PHE A 231 16.59 2.41 -10.90
CA PHE A 231 17.19 3.46 -11.73
C PHE A 231 17.18 3.10 -13.20
N PHE A 232 16.92 4.11 -14.03
CA PHE A 232 16.74 3.94 -15.47
C PHE A 232 17.49 5.02 -16.25
N THR A 233 17.87 4.70 -17.48
CA THR A 233 18.26 5.72 -18.46
C THR A 233 17.03 6.45 -18.98
N THR A 234 17.18 7.67 -19.49
CA THR A 234 16.16 8.40 -20.27
C THR A 234 16.67 8.80 -21.65
N LYS A 235 15.79 9.18 -22.57
CA LYS A 235 16.19 9.64 -23.92
C LYS A 235 17.26 10.74 -23.85
N ASP A 236 17.09 11.70 -22.93
CA ASP A 236 17.99 12.85 -22.79
C ASP A 236 19.23 12.56 -21.92
N SER A 237 19.29 11.39 -21.28
CA SER A 237 20.39 11.02 -20.38
C SER A 237 21.67 10.58 -21.09
N LYS A 238 21.64 10.39 -22.41
CA LYS A 238 22.77 9.91 -23.22
C LYS A 238 23.39 8.61 -22.65
N GLY A 239 22.52 7.66 -22.28
CA GLY A 239 22.91 6.35 -21.74
C GLY A 239 23.31 6.36 -20.25
N LYS A 240 23.23 7.49 -19.56
CA LYS A 240 23.47 7.59 -18.10
C LYS A 240 22.17 7.41 -17.33
N ILE A 241 22.24 7.26 -16.00
CA ILE A 241 21.04 7.30 -15.17
C ILE A 241 20.38 8.68 -15.32
N GLY A 242 19.09 8.66 -15.71
CA GLY A 242 18.25 9.83 -15.94
C GLY A 242 16.95 9.79 -15.17
N HIS A 243 16.56 8.64 -14.62
CA HIS A 243 15.31 8.48 -13.89
C HIS A 243 15.47 7.55 -12.68
N VAL A 244 14.64 7.77 -11.67
CA VAL A 244 14.55 6.95 -10.46
C VAL A 244 13.09 6.74 -10.07
N GLY A 245 12.76 5.55 -9.58
CA GLY A 245 11.51 5.24 -8.92
C GLY A 245 11.77 4.39 -7.68
N MET A 246 10.74 4.19 -6.87
CA MET A 246 10.79 3.27 -5.73
C MET A 246 9.99 2.01 -6.07
N TYR A 247 10.61 0.84 -5.95
CA TYR A 247 9.97 -0.45 -6.14
C TYR A 247 8.94 -0.69 -5.03
N VAL A 248 7.75 -1.11 -5.43
CA VAL A 248 6.62 -1.36 -4.51
C VAL A 248 6.15 -2.81 -4.53
N GLY A 249 6.94 -3.69 -5.15
CA GLY A 249 6.62 -5.11 -5.29
C GLY A 249 5.93 -5.49 -6.58
N ASN A 250 5.82 -6.80 -6.82
CA ASN A 250 5.12 -7.39 -7.98
C ASN A 250 5.53 -6.80 -9.34
N GLY A 251 6.80 -6.42 -9.51
CA GLY A 251 7.27 -5.79 -10.75
C GLY A 251 6.78 -4.36 -10.94
N MET A 252 6.29 -3.68 -9.91
CA MET A 252 5.77 -2.31 -9.96
C MET A 252 6.70 -1.34 -9.24
N MET A 253 6.71 -0.09 -9.70
CA MET A 253 7.33 1.05 -9.02
C MET A 253 6.34 2.21 -8.88
N ILE A 254 6.54 3.05 -7.86
CA ILE A 254 5.96 4.39 -7.76
C ILE A 254 7.03 5.43 -8.14
N HIS A 255 6.68 6.35 -9.02
CA HIS A 255 7.60 7.36 -9.57
C HIS A 255 6.82 8.52 -10.19
N THR A 256 7.51 9.57 -10.65
CA THR A 256 6.91 10.64 -11.46
C THR A 256 7.74 10.90 -12.71
N TYR A 257 7.11 10.87 -13.88
CA TYR A 257 7.75 11.15 -15.17
C TYR A 257 6.70 11.56 -16.21
N GLY A 258 6.79 12.81 -16.69
CA GLY A 258 5.90 13.36 -17.72
C GLY A 258 4.44 13.45 -17.27
N GLU A 259 3.52 13.25 -18.22
CA GLU A 259 2.08 13.37 -17.99
C GLU A 259 1.55 12.38 -16.94
N GLY A 260 0.54 12.80 -16.18
CA GLY A 260 -0.06 12.04 -15.09
C GLY A 260 0.67 12.16 -13.75
N GLY A 261 1.84 12.81 -13.71
CA GLY A 261 2.55 13.10 -12.47
C GLY A 261 3.04 11.83 -11.74
N VAL A 262 2.94 11.84 -10.41
CA VAL A 262 3.26 10.66 -9.58
C VAL A 262 2.25 9.54 -9.86
N LYS A 263 2.75 8.37 -10.23
CA LYS A 263 1.96 7.22 -10.64
C LYS A 263 2.69 5.91 -10.40
N TYR A 264 1.95 4.82 -10.58
CA TYR A 264 2.52 3.48 -10.65
C TYR A 264 2.88 3.12 -12.10
N SER A 265 3.94 2.34 -12.27
CA SER A 265 4.30 1.75 -13.56
C SER A 265 4.98 0.40 -13.34
N SER A 266 4.80 -0.51 -14.30
CA SER A 266 5.51 -1.78 -14.31
C SER A 266 6.95 -1.57 -14.75
N ILE A 267 7.91 -2.10 -13.99
CA ILE A 267 9.34 -2.10 -14.37
C ILE A 267 9.68 -3.17 -15.41
N ASN A 268 8.67 -3.98 -15.77
CA ASN A 268 8.78 -5.10 -16.70
C ASN A 268 8.02 -4.86 -18.01
N SER A 269 7.30 -3.73 -18.15
CA SER A 269 6.58 -3.37 -19.38
C SER A 269 7.31 -2.32 -20.19
N ASP A 270 7.09 -2.37 -21.51
CA ASP A 270 7.42 -1.32 -22.47
C ASP A 270 8.86 -0.79 -22.33
N TRP A 271 8.97 0.53 -22.27
CA TRP A 271 10.20 1.29 -22.16
C TRP A 271 10.96 1.05 -20.84
N TRP A 272 10.28 0.79 -19.71
CA TRP A 272 10.96 0.62 -18.41
C TRP A 272 11.85 -0.62 -18.36
N LYS A 273 11.43 -1.69 -19.04
CA LYS A 273 12.20 -2.93 -19.11
C LYS A 273 13.55 -2.70 -19.79
N ASP A 274 13.54 -2.03 -20.93
CA ASP A 274 14.72 -1.84 -21.78
C ASP A 274 15.68 -0.76 -21.25
N HIS A 275 15.17 0.14 -20.39
CA HIS A 275 15.92 1.25 -19.84
C HIS A 275 16.40 1.02 -18.40
N TYR A 276 16.11 -0.14 -17.78
CA TYR A 276 16.55 -0.47 -16.42
C TYR A 276 18.08 -0.56 -16.33
N VAL A 277 18.67 0.08 -15.31
CA VAL A 277 20.12 0.14 -15.09
C VAL A 277 20.54 -0.62 -13.84
N THR A 278 20.01 -0.24 -12.67
CA THR A 278 20.43 -0.79 -11.37
C THR A 278 19.35 -0.56 -10.31
N ALA A 279 19.51 -1.16 -9.14
CA ALA A 279 18.74 -0.85 -7.94
C ALA A 279 19.60 -0.71 -6.69
N ARG A 280 19.05 -0.02 -5.68
CA ARG A 280 19.68 0.24 -4.39
C ARG A 280 18.77 -0.03 -3.20
N HIS A 281 19.31 -0.78 -2.24
CA HIS A 281 18.76 -0.95 -0.91
C HIS A 281 19.21 0.20 -0.02
N ILE A 282 18.31 1.14 0.28
CA ILE A 282 18.65 2.33 1.06
C ILE A 282 18.57 2.05 2.58
N LEU A 283 17.56 1.28 3.01
CA LEU A 283 17.31 0.96 4.42
C LEU A 283 18.10 -0.27 4.86
N ASN A 284 19.20 -0.10 5.61
CA ASN A 284 19.97 -1.22 6.19
C ASN A 284 19.76 -1.38 7.69
#